data_AF-A0A0Q8EFI8-F1
#
_entry.id   AF-A0A0Q8EFI8-F1
#
_cell.length_a   1.000
_cell.length_b   1.000
_cell.length_c   1.000
_cell.angle_alpha   90.00
_cell.angle_beta   90.00
_cell.angle_gamma   90.00
#
_symmetry.space_group_name_H-M   'P 1'
#
loop_
_entity.id
_entity.type
_entity.pdbx_description
1 polymer ?
#
loop_
_entity_poly.entity_id
_entity_poly.type
_entity_poly.pdbx_seq_one_letter_code
_entity_poly.pdbx_strand_id
1 'polypeptide(L)'
;MAAPIDLPPAYVWHADEDGQHTLLLKDCPIVTVGPMGAGWLIRVVLKGHGIEPLEYAVRSLDRGKGWAQRWVKQRERMVARACGRPVEPSRPLSSTLGGRRKAA
;
A
#
# COMPACT_ATOMS: atom_id res chain seq x y z
N MET A 1 14.42 -9.14 -13.39
CA MET A 1 14.22 -8.03 -12.41
C MET A 1 12.79 -7.55 -12.57
N ALA A 2 11.99 -7.52 -11.52
CA ALA A 2 10.62 -7.05 -11.62
C ALA A 2 10.61 -5.53 -11.43
N ALA A 3 9.90 -4.82 -12.31
CA ALA A 3 9.88 -3.36 -12.34
C ALA A 3 9.49 -2.75 -10.98
N PRO A 4 10.04 -1.59 -10.60
CA PRO A 4 9.64 -0.87 -9.41
C PRO A 4 8.15 -0.53 -9.52
N ILE A 5 7.38 -0.90 -8.50
CA ILE A 5 5.97 -0.51 -8.42
C ILE A 5 5.91 0.83 -7.72
N ASP A 6 5.49 1.85 -8.46
CA ASP A 6 5.26 3.17 -7.89
C ASP A 6 3.97 3.13 -7.05
N LEU A 7 4.11 3.30 -5.74
CA LEU A 7 2.98 3.47 -4.86
C LEU A 7 2.55 4.95 -4.87
N PRO A 8 1.26 5.25 -4.69
CA PRO A 8 0.80 6.62 -4.52
C PRO A 8 1.61 7.37 -3.44
N PRO A 9 1.79 8.70 -3.55
CA PRO A 9 2.64 9.47 -2.63
C PRO A 9 2.16 9.45 -1.16
N ALA A 10 0.94 8.98 -0.91
CA ALA A 10 0.44 8.77 0.44
C ALA A 10 1.10 7.59 1.17
N TYR A 11 1.80 6.71 0.45
CA TYR A 11 2.54 5.58 1.01
C TYR A 11 3.99 5.98 1.23
N VAL A 12 4.48 5.79 2.45
CA VAL A 12 5.83 6.22 2.84
C VAL A 12 6.53 5.08 3.58
N TRP A 13 7.81 4.88 3.27
CA TRP A 13 8.67 4.00 4.05
C TRP A 13 9.31 4.79 5.19
N HIS A 14 9.11 4.32 6.42
CA HIS A 14 9.89 4.72 7.57
C HIS A 14 10.97 3.67 7.84
N ALA A 15 12.16 4.10 8.24
CA ALA A 15 13.23 3.22 8.67
C ALA A 15 13.54 3.54 10.13
N ASP A 16 13.50 2.53 10.97
CA ASP A 16 13.82 2.62 12.39
C ASP A 16 15.32 2.30 12.60
N GLU A 17 15.86 2.67 13.78
CA GLU A 17 17.29 2.53 14.10
C GLU A 17 17.77 1.07 14.12
N ASP A 18 16.87 0.12 14.41
CA ASP A 18 17.11 -1.32 14.39
C ASP A 18 17.17 -1.92 12.96
N GLY A 19 17.08 -1.08 11.91
CA GLY A 19 17.04 -1.53 10.52
C GLY A 19 15.68 -2.11 10.12
N GLN A 20 14.65 -1.95 10.94
CA GLN A 20 13.28 -2.26 10.56
C GLN A 20 12.75 -1.19 9.61
N HIS A 21 12.10 -1.62 8.54
CA HIS A 21 11.45 -0.73 7.58
C HIS A 21 9.95 -0.93 7.63
N THR A 22 9.21 0.12 7.92
CA THR A 22 7.76 0.09 8.02
C THR A 22 7.15 0.86 6.85
N LEU A 23 6.23 0.24 6.13
CA LEU A 23 5.41 0.89 5.11
C LEU A 23 4.15 1.45 5.76
N LEU A 24 3.97 2.76 5.67
CA LEU A 24 2.82 3.48 6.22
C LEU A 24 1.95 4.07 5.12
N LEU A 25 0.68 4.30 5.44
CA LEU A 25 -0.25 5.11 4.65
C LEU A 25 -0.79 6.26 5.51
N LYS A 26 -0.23 7.49 5.35
CA LYS A 26 -0.44 8.64 6.27
C LYS A 26 -0.58 8.16 7.73
N ASP A 27 0.51 7.63 8.29
CA ASP A 27 0.62 7.22 9.70
C ASP A 27 -0.04 5.88 10.10
N CYS A 28 -0.79 5.24 9.20
CA CYS A 28 -1.28 3.87 9.42
C CYS A 28 -0.21 2.84 9.03
N PRO A 29 0.37 2.05 9.98
CA PRO A 29 1.36 1.04 9.67
C PRO A 29 0.72 -0.15 8.96
N ILE A 30 1.29 -0.57 7.82
CA ILE A 30 0.72 -1.63 6.98
C ILE A 30 1.56 -2.91 7.05
N VAL A 31 2.83 -2.78 6.67
CA VAL A 31 3.78 -3.89 6.58
C VAL A 31 5.10 -3.45 7.19
N THR A 32 5.72 -4.33 7.97
CA THR A 32 7.09 -4.15 8.43
C THR A 32 8.02 -5.15 7.74
N VAL A 33 9.23 -4.73 7.42
CA VAL A 33 10.31 -5.56 6.89
C VAL A 33 11.52 -5.34 7.79
N GLY A 34 11.83 -6.31 8.65
CA GLY A 34 12.94 -6.21 9.61
C GLY A 34 13.97 -7.31 9.43
N PRO A 35 15.20 -7.14 9.95
CA PRO A 35 16.20 -8.20 9.96
C PRO A 35 15.72 -9.40 10.80
N MET A 36 15.98 -10.61 10.33
CA MET A 36 15.71 -11.86 11.05
C MET A 36 16.82 -12.87 10.73
N GLY A 37 17.74 -13.06 11.68
CA GLY A 37 18.92 -13.91 11.48
C GLY A 37 19.75 -13.44 10.27
N ALA A 38 20.04 -14.35 9.34
CA ALA A 38 20.74 -14.04 8.10
C ALA A 38 19.83 -13.49 6.98
N GLY A 39 18.54 -13.26 7.25
CA GLY A 39 17.56 -12.82 6.27
C GLY A 39 16.72 -11.64 6.77
N TRP A 40 15.58 -11.47 6.12
CA TRP A 40 14.62 -10.41 6.42
C TRP A 40 13.24 -11.02 6.59
N LEU A 41 12.48 -10.54 7.58
CA LEU A 41 11.12 -10.96 7.82
C LEU A 41 10.16 -9.85 7.42
N ILE A 42 9.22 -10.19 6.54
CA ILE A 42 8.07 -9.36 6.24
C ILE A 42 6.95 -9.74 7.21
N ARG A 43 6.27 -8.74 7.78
CA ARG A 43 5.10 -8.94 8.64
C ARG A 43 4.02 -7.94 8.24
N VAL A 44 2.82 -8.42 7.93
CA VAL A 44 1.64 -7.56 7.77
C VAL A 44 1.12 -7.23 9.16
N VAL A 45 1.26 -5.97 9.55
CA VAL A 45 0.84 -5.47 10.88
C VAL A 45 -0.52 -4.78 10.84
N LEU A 46 -1.03 -4.48 9.64
CA LEU A 46 -2.35 -3.92 9.43
C LEU A 46 -3.43 -4.87 9.96
N LYS A 47 -4.31 -4.36 10.82
CA LYS A 47 -5.52 -5.07 11.27
C LYS A 47 -6.71 -4.53 10.51
N GLY A 48 -7.54 -5.42 9.95
CA GLY A 48 -8.74 -5.02 9.24
C GLY A 48 -9.56 -6.23 8.79
N HIS A 49 -10.84 -6.00 8.49
CA HIS A 49 -11.71 -7.06 8.00
C HIS A 49 -11.20 -7.59 6.65
N GLY A 50 -10.93 -8.90 6.58
CA GLY A 50 -10.36 -9.55 5.40
C GLY A 50 -8.83 -9.43 5.24
N ILE A 51 -8.16 -8.85 6.24
CA ILE A 51 -6.68 -8.82 6.30
C ILE A 51 -6.25 -9.83 7.35
N GLU A 52 -5.70 -10.94 6.88
CA GLU A 52 -5.11 -11.94 7.76
C GLU A 52 -3.67 -11.56 8.13
N PRO A 53 -3.24 -11.86 9.37
CA PRO A 53 -1.84 -11.77 9.74
C PRO A 53 -1.01 -12.65 8.81
N LEU A 54 0.03 -12.07 8.21
CA LEU A 54 0.93 -12.78 7.31
C LEU A 54 2.37 -12.45 7.64
N GLU A 55 3.19 -13.49 7.74
CA GLU A 55 4.61 -13.39 7.97
C GLU A 55 5.36 -14.21 6.91
N TYR A 56 6.41 -13.63 6.33
CA TYR A 56 7.14 -14.25 5.23
C TYR A 56 8.62 -13.87 5.22
N ALA A 57 9.51 -14.85 5.21
CA ALA A 57 10.95 -14.62 5.19
C ALA A 57 11.47 -14.41 3.75
N VAL A 58 12.36 -13.44 3.58
CA VAL A 58 13.00 -13.10 2.31
C VAL A 58 14.51 -12.93 2.46
N ARG A 59 15.22 -13.09 1.34
CA ARG A 59 16.69 -13.05 1.30
C ARG A 59 17.28 -11.65 1.33
N SER A 60 16.49 -10.61 1.09
CA SER A 60 16.98 -9.23 1.05
C SER A 60 15.88 -8.21 1.35
N LEU A 61 16.27 -7.05 1.87
CA LEU A 61 15.37 -5.93 2.12
C LEU A 61 14.61 -5.50 0.86
N ASP A 62 15.30 -5.38 -0.27
CA ASP A 62 14.70 -4.97 -1.55
C ASP A 62 13.57 -5.92 -1.99
N ARG A 63 13.79 -7.23 -1.85
CA ARG A 63 12.75 -8.25 -2.09
C ARG A 63 11.56 -8.05 -1.15
N GLY A 64 11.81 -7.72 0.12
CA GLY A 64 10.78 -7.44 1.11
C GLY A 64 9.95 -6.21 0.77
N LYS A 65 10.62 -5.09 0.46
CA LYS A 65 9.96 -3.84 0.04
C LYS A 65 9.15 -4.04 -1.23
N GLY A 66 9.73 -4.68 -2.25
CA GLY A 66 9.05 -4.97 -3.51
C GLY A 66 7.84 -5.88 -3.32
N TRP A 67 7.93 -6.91 -2.49
CA TRP A 67 6.79 -7.75 -2.12
C TRP A 67 5.69 -6.92 -1.42
N ALA A 68 6.06 -6.08 -0.45
CA ALA A 68 5.11 -5.27 0.30
C ALA A 68 4.36 -4.29 -0.61
N GLN A 69 5.07 -3.62 -1.52
CA GLN A 69 4.47 -2.75 -2.53
C GLN A 69 3.48 -3.51 -3.42
N ARG A 70 3.83 -4.71 -3.90
CA ARG A 70 2.89 -5.54 -4.70
C ARG A 70 1.64 -5.90 -3.90
N TRP A 71 1.84 -6.35 -2.66
CA TRP A 71 0.77 -6.81 -1.79
C TRP A 71 -0.23 -5.68 -1.52
N VAL A 72 0.28 -4.48 -1.19
CA VAL A 72 -0.53 -3.27 -0.99
C VAL A 72 -1.25 -2.87 -2.26
N LYS A 73 -0.55 -2.86 -3.41
CA LYS A 73 -1.16 -2.45 -4.68
C LYS A 73 -2.32 -3.38 -5.08
N GLN A 74 -2.16 -4.69 -4.89
CA GLN A 74 -3.23 -5.67 -5.13
C GLN A 74 -4.42 -5.51 -4.18
N ARG A 75 -4.21 -4.93 -2.99
CA ARG A 75 -5.19 -4.83 -1.91
C ARG A 75 -5.54 -3.39 -1.54
N GLU A 76 -5.27 -2.44 -2.45
CA GLU A 76 -5.28 -1.00 -2.19
C GLU A 76 -6.59 -0.52 -1.53
N ARG A 77 -7.74 -1.00 -2.02
CA ARG A 77 -9.06 -0.65 -1.47
C ARG A 77 -9.26 -1.16 -0.04
N MET A 78 -8.79 -2.38 0.24
CA MET A 78 -8.93 -3.01 1.55
C MET A 78 -7.98 -2.35 2.56
N VAL A 79 -6.74 -2.06 2.13
CA VAL A 79 -5.76 -1.32 2.92
C VAL A 79 -6.27 0.08 3.26
N ALA A 80 -6.82 0.81 2.29
CA ALA A 80 -7.38 2.14 2.53
C ALA A 80 -8.54 2.10 3.55
N ARG A 81 -9.45 1.14 3.41
CA ARG A 81 -10.57 0.95 4.36
C ARG A 81 -10.09 0.60 5.77
N ALA A 82 -9.13 -0.32 5.88
CA ALA A 82 -8.59 -0.73 7.17
C ALA A 82 -7.85 0.40 7.88
N CYS A 83 -7.18 1.28 7.13
CA CYS A 83 -6.60 2.52 7.66
C CYS A 83 -7.63 3.64 7.89
N GLY A 84 -8.94 3.32 7.91
CA GLY A 84 -10.00 4.28 8.20
C GLY A 84 -10.22 5.33 7.12
N ARG A 85 -9.70 5.14 5.90
CA ARG A 85 -9.98 6.04 4.79
C ARG A 85 -11.20 5.61 3.99
N PRO A 86 -12.08 6.54 3.59
CA PRO A 86 -12.86 6.32 2.39
C PRO A 86 -11.86 6.14 1.24
N VAL A 87 -11.91 4.99 0.56
CA VAL A 87 -11.28 4.87 -0.75
C VAL A 87 -11.95 5.93 -1.62
N GLU A 88 -11.27 7.05 -1.87
CA GLU A 88 -11.79 8.03 -2.79
C GLU A 88 -11.83 7.32 -4.15
N PRO A 89 -13.02 7.05 -4.72
CA PRO A 89 -13.10 6.44 -6.02
C PRO A 89 -12.34 7.37 -6.96
N SER A 90 -11.38 6.83 -7.71
CA SER A 90 -10.64 7.55 -8.74
C SER A 90 -11.65 8.38 -9.54
N ARG A 91 -11.65 9.68 -9.29
CA ARG A 91 -12.55 10.64 -9.90
C ARG A 91 -12.32 10.52 -11.41
N PRO A 92 -13.29 10.09 -12.23
CA PRO A 92 -13.15 10.33 -13.66
C PRO A 92 -13.09 11.85 -13.83
N LEU A 93 -12.04 12.33 -14.51
CA LEU A 93 -11.94 13.71 -14.93
C LEU A 93 -13.23 14.10 -15.66
N SER A 94 -13.75 15.26 -15.28
CA SER A 94 -14.86 15.95 -15.90
C SER A 94 -14.81 15.87 -17.43
N SER A 95 -15.94 15.52 -18.05
CA SER A 95 -16.24 16.00 -19.40
C SER A 95 -17.40 16.98 -19.30
N THR A 96 -17.02 18.24 -19.14
CA THR A 96 -17.87 19.41 -19.37
C THR A 96 -17.90 19.64 -20.89
N LEU A 97 -19.05 19.54 -21.56
CA LEU A 97 -19.57 20.52 -22.55
C LEU A 97 -20.75 19.97 -23.37
N GLY A 98 -21.85 20.72 -23.33
CA GLY A 98 -22.54 21.24 -24.53
C GLY A 98 -23.42 20.31 -25.37
N GLY A 99 -24.75 20.53 -25.36
CA GLY A 99 -25.60 19.88 -26.36
C GLY A 99 -27.11 20.11 -26.33
N ARG A 100 -27.57 21.35 -26.49
CA ARG A 100 -28.72 21.75 -27.36
C ARG A 100 -30.15 21.18 -27.13
N ARG A 101 -31.06 22.11 -26.76
CA ARG A 101 -32.48 22.33 -27.16
C ARG A 101 -33.49 21.17 -27.14
N LYS A 102 -34.64 21.39 -26.49
CA LYS A 102 -35.96 21.16 -27.11
C LYS A 102 -37.03 22.13 -26.60
N ALA A 103 -37.90 22.50 -27.53
CA ALA A 103 -38.89 23.57 -27.49
C ALA A 103 -40.16 23.21 -26.73
N ALA A 104 -40.86 24.25 -26.27
CA ALA A 104 -42.31 24.30 -26.14
C ALA A 104 -42.73 25.73 -26.51
#